data_AF-A0A7V4LQI8-F1
#
_entry.id   AF-A0A7V4LQI8-F1
#
_cell.length_a   1.000
_cell.length_b   1.000
_cell.length_c   1.000
_cell.angle_alpha   90.00
_cell.angle_beta   90.00
_cell.angle_gamma   90.00
#
_symmetry.space_group_name_H-M   'P 1'
#
loop_
_entity.id
_entity.type
_entity.pdbx_description
1 polymer ?
#
loop_
_entity_poly.entity_id
_entity_poly.type
_entity_poly.pdbx_seq_one_letter_code
_entity_poly.pdbx_strand_id
1 'polypeptide(L)'
;MTAINTIKRIFLAGRLVVAGVLMPVAVAGSVTDTTSLPLFVIDTRGKIIQDEPKTDVFLKIVFHGQGNINSSDDPGNVYEGNIGIEYRGRYSQTFPQKPYLFEARDASGENLNVSLFGFPPENDWILIPSYNDKTFMRNDLAFRIFRQMGHYAPRSTLCEVVLNGDYQGIYLFCEKIKVDKNRVSIAKLDADDNAGDS
;
A
#
# COMPACT_ATOMS: atom_id res chain seq x y z
N MET A 1 -31.81 63.94 56.24
CA MET A 1 -31.94 62.47 56.19
C MET A 1 -32.80 62.15 54.96
N THR A 2 -32.17 61.98 53.80
CA THR A 2 -31.98 60.66 53.14
C THR A 2 -33.27 60.28 52.38
N ALA A 3 -33.41 60.65 51.09
CA ALA A 3 -33.09 59.81 49.91
C ALA A 3 -34.28 58.90 49.49
N ILE A 4 -34.62 58.56 48.23
CA ILE A 4 -33.98 58.68 46.90
C ILE A 4 -35.02 58.27 45.81
N ASN A 5 -35.01 59.00 44.70
CA ASN A 5 -35.19 58.66 43.27
C ASN A 5 -36.39 57.88 42.66
N THR A 6 -37.17 58.65 41.90
CA THR A 6 -37.66 58.41 40.53
C THR A 6 -36.62 57.78 39.58
N ILE A 7 -37.03 56.92 38.63
CA ILE A 7 -36.63 56.92 37.18
C ILE A 7 -37.25 55.71 36.44
N LYS A 8 -37.98 55.99 35.35
CA LYS A 8 -38.44 55.05 34.31
C LYS A 8 -37.30 54.78 33.30
N ARG A 9 -37.11 53.53 32.86
CA ARG A 9 -36.33 53.11 31.65
C ARG A 9 -37.06 51.91 31.02
N ILE A 10 -37.71 52.01 29.85
CA ILE A 10 -37.24 51.97 28.45
C ILE A 10 -36.61 50.63 28.03
N PHE A 11 -37.39 49.90 27.20
CA PHE A 11 -37.12 48.92 26.12
C PHE A 11 -35.82 48.08 26.09
N LEU A 12 -35.95 46.75 25.86
CA LEU A 12 -35.48 46.09 24.62
C LEU A 12 -36.02 44.65 24.48
N ALA A 13 -36.69 44.35 23.36
CA ALA A 13 -37.09 43.01 22.96
C ALA A 13 -35.89 42.28 22.32
N GLY A 14 -35.33 41.29 23.00
CA GLY A 14 -34.25 40.44 22.48
C GLY A 14 -34.81 39.18 21.83
N ARG A 15 -34.82 39.12 20.49
CA ARG A 15 -34.97 37.87 19.72
C ARG A 15 -33.63 37.13 19.75
N LEU A 16 -33.60 35.98 20.44
CA LEU A 16 -32.49 35.03 20.35
C LEU A 16 -32.62 34.25 19.03
N VAL A 17 -31.83 34.62 18.01
CA VAL A 17 -31.67 33.80 16.81
C VAL A 17 -30.50 32.85 17.09
N VAL A 18 -30.80 31.59 17.40
CA VAL A 18 -29.80 30.53 17.40
C VAL A 18 -29.54 30.16 15.94
N ALA A 19 -28.49 30.74 15.36
CA ALA A 19 -27.98 30.32 14.07
C ALA A 19 -27.34 28.93 14.25
N GLY A 20 -28.13 27.88 14.00
CA GLY A 20 -27.61 26.53 13.89
C GLY A 20 -26.67 26.46 12.70
N VAL A 21 -25.36 26.46 12.95
CA VAL A 21 -24.37 26.11 11.93
C VAL A 21 -24.58 24.64 11.65
N LEU A 22 -25.26 24.34 10.54
CA LEU A 22 -25.35 23.00 9.99
C LEU A 22 -23.95 22.67 9.44
N MET A 23 -23.07 22.15 10.29
CA MET A 23 -21.84 21.55 9.78
C MET A 23 -22.24 20.32 8.98
N PRO A 24 -21.81 20.18 7.71
CA PRO A 24 -21.96 18.92 7.02
C PRO A 24 -21.14 17.90 7.82
N VAL A 25 -21.83 17.00 8.52
CA VAL A 25 -21.22 15.75 8.98
C VAL A 25 -20.89 15.00 7.70
N ALA A 26 -19.61 15.00 7.33
CA ALA A 26 -19.11 14.05 6.37
C ALA A 26 -19.29 12.67 7.01
N VAL A 27 -20.31 11.94 6.56
CA VAL A 27 -20.33 10.50 6.77
C VAL A 27 -19.17 9.98 5.94
N ALA A 28 -18.04 9.72 6.59
CA ALA A 28 -17.04 8.83 6.04
C ALA A 28 -17.73 7.48 5.92
N GLY A 29 -18.22 7.16 4.72
CA GLY A 29 -18.65 5.81 4.44
C GLY A 29 -17.41 4.94 4.56
N SER A 30 -17.23 4.24 5.67
CA SER A 30 -16.32 3.11 5.68
C SER A 30 -16.95 2.10 4.73
N VAL A 31 -16.43 2.04 3.50
CA VAL A 31 -16.63 0.84 2.70
C VAL A 31 -16.05 -0.27 3.58
N THR A 32 -16.89 -1.20 4.04
CA THR A 32 -16.40 -2.39 4.72
C THR A 32 -15.65 -3.20 3.67
N ASP A 33 -14.37 -2.90 3.50
CA ASP A 33 -13.44 -3.51 2.54
C ASP A 33 -13.04 -4.88 3.07
N THR A 34 -14.01 -5.78 3.14
CA THR A 34 -13.79 -7.17 3.51
C THR A 34 -13.46 -7.99 2.28
N THR A 35 -12.40 -8.78 2.34
CA THR A 35 -11.93 -9.59 1.21
C THR A 35 -11.42 -10.96 1.63
N SER A 36 -11.47 -11.93 0.72
CA SER A 36 -10.87 -13.26 0.92
C SER A 36 -9.45 -13.37 0.35
N LEU A 37 -9.00 -12.34 -0.39
CA LEU A 37 -7.62 -12.24 -0.88
C LEU A 37 -6.74 -11.56 0.17
N PRO A 38 -5.40 -11.80 0.16
CA PRO A 38 -4.47 -10.98 0.91
C PRO A 38 -4.68 -9.49 0.65
N LEU A 39 -4.75 -8.70 1.72
CA LEU A 39 -5.03 -7.28 1.66
C LEU A 39 -3.77 -6.47 1.98
N PHE A 40 -3.39 -5.59 1.06
CA PHE A 40 -2.29 -4.64 1.21
C PHE A 40 -2.87 -3.26 1.48
N VAL A 41 -2.65 -2.73 2.67
CA VAL A 41 -3.09 -1.39 3.08
C VAL A 41 -1.88 -0.47 3.13
N ILE A 42 -1.84 0.50 2.21
CA ILE A 42 -0.75 1.46 2.06
C ILE A 42 -1.23 2.82 2.56
N ASP A 43 -0.50 3.40 3.51
CA ASP A 43 -0.71 4.76 4.00
C ASP A 43 0.50 5.63 3.65
N THR A 44 0.31 6.57 2.71
CA THR A 44 1.37 7.47 2.26
C THR A 44 1.65 8.61 3.22
N ARG A 45 0.85 8.77 4.29
CA ARG A 45 0.94 9.85 5.27
C ARG A 45 0.94 11.23 4.59
N GLY A 46 0.12 11.37 3.55
CA GLY A 46 0.00 12.59 2.74
C GLY A 46 1.11 12.80 1.70
N LYS A 47 2.08 11.89 1.57
CA LYS A 47 3.11 11.97 0.54
C LYS A 47 2.60 11.47 -0.81
N ILE A 48 3.22 11.96 -1.88
CA ILE A 48 2.95 11.54 -3.26
C ILE A 48 3.91 10.40 -3.63
N ILE A 49 3.36 9.33 -4.22
CA ILE A 49 4.17 8.27 -4.83
C ILE A 49 4.65 8.78 -6.20
N GLN A 50 5.95 8.63 -6.46
CA GLN A 50 6.60 9.00 -7.72
C GLN A 50 7.36 7.79 -8.30
N ASP A 51 7.92 7.93 -9.49
CA ASP A 51 8.68 6.85 -10.17
C ASP A 51 10.08 6.67 -9.57
N GLU A 52 10.77 7.78 -9.27
CA GLU A 52 12.03 7.78 -8.54
C GLU A 52 12.24 9.19 -7.94
N PRO A 53 12.76 9.33 -6.70
CA PRO A 53 13.10 8.28 -5.74
C PRO A 53 11.89 7.68 -5.02
N LYS A 54 12.07 6.49 -4.42
CA LYS A 54 11.10 5.84 -3.52
C LYS A 54 10.59 6.79 -2.44
N THR A 55 9.28 6.79 -2.23
CA THR A 55 8.59 7.53 -1.18
C THR A 55 8.44 6.66 0.06
N ASP A 56 8.87 7.16 1.24
CA ASP A 56 8.66 6.46 2.51
C ASP A 56 7.20 6.50 2.96
N VAL A 57 6.59 5.33 3.07
CA VAL A 57 5.19 5.12 3.45
C VAL A 57 5.06 3.97 4.45
N PHE A 58 3.87 3.78 4.98
CA PHE A 58 3.56 2.64 5.84
C PHE A 58 2.79 1.58 5.05
N LEU A 59 3.14 0.31 5.26
CA LEU A 59 2.43 -0.83 4.68
C LEU A 59 2.02 -1.78 5.80
N LYS A 60 0.76 -2.20 5.72
CA LYS A 60 0.19 -3.29 6.50
C LYS A 60 -0.32 -4.36 5.54
N ILE A 61 0.02 -5.61 5.77
CA ILE A 61 -0.47 -6.77 5.01
C ILE A 61 -1.28 -7.67 5.94
N VAL A 62 -2.54 -7.90 5.57
CA VAL A 62 -3.50 -8.72 6.31
C VAL A 62 -3.87 -9.96 5.50
N PHE A 63 -3.71 -11.13 6.10
CA PHE A 63 -4.20 -12.39 5.54
C PHE A 63 -4.44 -13.45 6.63
N HIS A 64 -5.69 -13.78 6.90
CA HIS A 64 -6.10 -14.79 7.88
C HIS A 64 -6.11 -16.23 7.32
N GLY A 65 -5.59 -16.44 6.11
CA GLY A 65 -5.61 -17.73 5.43
C GLY A 65 -6.79 -17.87 4.46
N GLN A 66 -6.74 -18.93 3.66
CA GLN A 66 -7.71 -19.14 2.59
C GLN A 66 -9.12 -19.38 3.13
N GLY A 67 -10.10 -18.66 2.57
CA GLY A 67 -11.51 -18.75 2.97
C GLY A 67 -11.88 -17.89 4.17
N ASN A 68 -10.91 -17.31 4.87
CA ASN A 68 -11.14 -16.33 5.92
C ASN A 68 -11.23 -14.92 5.33
N ILE A 69 -11.96 -14.06 6.03
CA ILE A 69 -12.15 -12.66 5.64
C ILE A 69 -11.05 -11.81 6.27
N ASN A 70 -10.52 -10.89 5.48
CA ASN A 70 -9.58 -9.85 5.87
C ASN A 70 -10.29 -8.51 5.79
N SER A 71 -10.07 -7.63 6.76
CA SER A 71 -10.54 -6.25 6.77
C SER A 71 -9.37 -5.29 6.78
N SER A 72 -9.56 -4.08 6.24
CA SER A 72 -8.59 -2.99 6.35
C SER A 72 -8.39 -2.53 7.80
N ASP A 73 -9.36 -2.79 8.68
CA ASP A 73 -9.30 -2.47 10.11
C ASP A 73 -8.44 -3.45 10.93
N ASP A 74 -8.18 -4.66 10.40
CA ASP A 74 -7.42 -5.69 11.12
C ASP A 74 -5.94 -5.32 11.27
N PRO A 75 -5.26 -5.70 12.36
CA PRO A 75 -3.81 -5.50 12.49
C PRO A 75 -3.02 -6.31 11.45
N GLY A 76 -1.81 -5.85 11.10
CA GLY A 76 -0.99 -6.50 10.08
C GLY A 76 -0.39 -7.78 10.62
N ASN A 77 -0.85 -8.92 10.12
CA ASN A 77 -0.38 -10.23 10.59
C ASN A 77 0.67 -10.87 9.66
N VAL A 78 0.73 -10.46 8.38
CA VAL A 78 1.77 -10.91 7.44
C VAL A 78 2.97 -9.97 7.46
N TYR A 79 2.70 -8.66 7.50
CA TYR A 79 3.72 -7.62 7.60
C TYR A 79 3.09 -6.33 8.11
N GLU A 80 3.84 -5.58 8.90
CA GLU A 80 3.46 -4.25 9.34
C GLU A 80 4.74 -3.43 9.56
N GLY A 81 4.94 -2.37 8.78
CA GLY A 81 6.20 -1.63 8.83
C GLY A 81 6.33 -0.52 7.79
N ASN A 82 7.46 0.20 7.87
CA ASN A 82 7.79 1.24 6.90
C ASN A 82 8.37 0.60 5.62
N ILE A 83 8.00 1.16 4.47
CA ILE A 83 8.50 0.75 3.16
C ILE A 83 8.88 1.98 2.34
N GLY A 84 9.80 1.81 1.40
CA GLY A 84 9.96 2.74 0.28
C GLY A 84 9.14 2.26 -0.91
N ILE A 85 8.22 3.06 -1.44
CA ILE A 85 7.37 2.72 -2.58
C ILE A 85 7.60 3.67 -3.76
N GLU A 86 7.58 3.14 -4.97
CA GLU A 86 7.65 3.91 -6.21
C GLU A 86 6.72 3.31 -7.28
N TYR A 87 6.40 4.12 -8.30
CA TYR A 87 5.86 3.58 -9.54
C TYR A 87 6.91 2.75 -10.26
N ARG A 88 6.47 1.87 -11.15
CA ARG A 88 7.38 1.04 -11.95
C ARG A 88 6.89 0.79 -13.36
N GLY A 89 7.77 0.24 -14.19
CA GLY A 89 7.46 -0.06 -15.59
C GLY A 89 7.45 1.21 -16.44
N ARG A 90 6.90 1.14 -17.65
CA ARG A 90 6.94 2.28 -18.59
C ARG A 90 5.55 2.57 -19.13
N TYR A 91 5.08 1.74 -20.05
CA TYR A 91 3.73 1.86 -20.59
C TYR A 91 2.65 1.62 -19.53
N SER A 92 2.85 0.64 -18.64
CA SER A 92 1.93 0.32 -17.56
C SER A 92 1.66 1.48 -16.60
N GLN A 93 2.60 2.43 -16.45
CA GLN A 93 2.37 3.63 -15.63
C GLN A 93 1.31 4.56 -16.23
N THR A 94 1.04 4.47 -17.53
CA THR A 94 0.01 5.29 -18.19
C THR A 94 -1.41 4.83 -17.86
N PHE A 95 -1.57 3.63 -17.29
CA PHE A 95 -2.88 3.10 -16.92
C PHE A 95 -3.46 3.78 -15.67
N PRO A 96 -4.79 3.76 -15.48
CA PRO A 96 -5.43 4.25 -14.25
C PRO A 96 -4.94 3.52 -13.00
N GLN A 97 -4.86 2.18 -13.06
CA GLN A 97 -4.34 1.36 -11.97
C GLN A 97 -2.81 1.33 -12.04
N LYS A 98 -2.14 1.93 -11.06
CA LYS A 98 -0.69 2.12 -11.08
C LYS A 98 0.06 0.88 -10.60
N PRO A 99 1.16 0.49 -11.26
CA PRO A 99 2.05 -0.56 -10.77
C PRO A 99 3.04 -0.02 -9.73
N TYR A 100 3.34 -0.83 -8.71
CA TYR A 100 4.25 -0.43 -7.64
C TYR A 100 5.44 -1.38 -7.52
N LEU A 101 6.59 -0.80 -7.20
CA LEU A 101 7.74 -1.49 -6.63
C LEU A 101 7.89 -0.97 -5.20
N PHE A 102 8.00 -1.87 -4.23
CA PHE A 102 8.25 -1.49 -2.85
C PHE A 102 9.43 -2.24 -2.25
N GLU A 103 10.03 -1.60 -1.25
CA GLU A 103 11.17 -2.08 -0.49
C GLU A 103 10.84 -2.05 0.99
N ALA A 104 10.90 -3.19 1.67
CA ALA A 104 10.74 -3.24 3.12
C ALA A 104 11.94 -2.61 3.83
N ARG A 105 11.68 -1.75 4.80
CA ARG A 105 12.70 -0.98 5.53
C ARG A 105 12.61 -1.20 7.03
N ASP A 106 13.76 -1.14 7.70
CA ASP A 106 13.82 -1.13 9.15
C ASP A 106 13.56 0.28 9.74
N ALA A 107 13.73 0.44 11.06
CA ALA A 107 13.54 1.72 11.72
C ALA A 107 14.56 2.80 11.32
N SER A 108 15.71 2.40 10.78
CA SER A 108 16.77 3.29 10.30
C SER A 108 16.58 3.68 8.83
N GLY A 109 15.63 3.06 8.13
CA GLY A 109 15.41 3.25 6.69
C GLY A 109 16.23 2.31 5.81
N GLU A 110 16.95 1.34 6.41
CA GLU A 110 17.78 0.39 5.69
C GLU A 110 16.97 -0.82 5.21
N ASN A 111 17.53 -1.54 4.23
CA ASN A 111 16.89 -2.71 3.64
C ASN A 111 16.58 -3.80 4.68
N LEU A 112 15.30 -4.16 4.80
CA LEU A 112 14.84 -5.23 5.67
C LEU A 112 14.36 -6.43 4.85
N ASN A 113 15.09 -7.53 4.91
CA ASN A 113 14.66 -8.77 4.26
C ASN A 113 13.54 -9.44 5.05
N VAL A 114 12.36 -9.55 4.44
CA VAL A 114 11.17 -10.16 5.04
C VAL A 114 10.68 -11.34 4.22
N SER A 115 10.17 -12.38 4.87
CA SER A 115 9.47 -13.46 4.17
C SER A 115 7.99 -13.14 4.12
N LEU A 116 7.43 -13.02 2.91
CA LEU A 116 6.01 -12.74 2.68
C LEU A 116 5.37 -13.96 2.04
N PHE A 117 4.26 -14.44 2.60
CA PHE A 117 3.52 -15.62 2.10
C PHE A 117 4.37 -16.89 1.94
N GLY A 118 5.40 -17.06 2.77
CA GLY A 118 6.33 -18.18 2.69
C GLY A 118 7.34 -18.09 1.54
N PHE A 119 7.43 -16.96 0.84
CA PHE A 119 8.46 -16.72 -0.15
C PHE A 119 9.82 -16.51 0.55
N PRO A 120 10.95 -16.88 -0.08
CA PRO A 120 12.27 -16.64 0.48
C PRO A 120 12.45 -15.16 0.88
N PRO A 121 13.10 -14.89 2.04
CA PRO A 121 13.23 -13.54 2.56
C PRO A 121 13.87 -12.57 1.58
N GLU A 122 13.27 -11.39 1.45
CA GLU A 122 13.82 -10.33 0.62
C GLU A 122 13.23 -8.95 0.95
N ASN A 123 13.90 -7.87 0.55
CA ASN A 123 13.45 -6.50 0.74
C ASN A 123 12.60 -5.97 -0.43
N ASP A 124 12.94 -6.31 -1.69
CA ASP A 124 12.26 -5.78 -2.89
C ASP A 124 11.12 -6.69 -3.40
N TRP A 125 9.95 -6.08 -3.56
CA TRP A 125 8.71 -6.72 -3.97
C TRP A 125 7.92 -5.89 -4.98
N ILE A 126 7.05 -6.54 -5.74
CA ILE A 126 6.30 -5.90 -6.83
C ILE A 126 4.80 -6.12 -6.65
N LEU A 127 4.02 -5.07 -6.90
CA LEU A 127 2.57 -5.14 -7.11
C LEU A 127 2.28 -4.83 -8.59
N ILE A 128 1.95 -5.87 -9.36
CA ILE A 128 1.60 -5.74 -10.77
C ILE A 128 0.08 -5.59 -10.90
N PRO A 129 -0.43 -4.49 -11.48
CA PRO A 129 -1.85 -4.30 -11.72
C PRO A 129 -2.26 -5.19 -12.90
N SER A 130 -3.41 -5.83 -12.79
CA SER A 130 -3.97 -6.64 -13.88
C SER A 130 -4.89 -5.83 -14.80
N TYR A 131 -4.71 -4.51 -14.87
CA TYR A 131 -5.59 -3.59 -15.63
C TYR A 131 -5.88 -4.03 -17.07
N ASN A 132 -4.84 -4.43 -17.80
CA ASN A 132 -4.92 -4.90 -19.18
C ASN A 132 -5.10 -6.43 -19.29
N ASP A 133 -4.85 -7.19 -18.22
CA ASP A 133 -5.08 -8.63 -18.17
C ASP A 133 -6.47 -8.95 -17.60
N LYS A 134 -7.46 -9.10 -18.51
CA LYS A 134 -8.84 -9.42 -18.12
C LYS A 134 -9.03 -10.78 -17.44
N THR A 135 -8.02 -11.64 -17.48
CA THR A 135 -8.07 -12.96 -16.83
C THR A 135 -7.43 -12.97 -15.46
N PHE A 136 -6.63 -11.94 -15.11
CA PHE A 136 -5.79 -11.90 -13.90
C PHE A 136 -4.75 -13.03 -13.79
N MET A 137 -4.61 -13.89 -14.80
CA MET A 137 -3.91 -15.17 -14.69
C MET A 137 -2.68 -15.26 -15.59
N ARG A 138 -2.47 -14.40 -16.57
CA ARG A 138 -1.44 -14.62 -17.60
C ARG A 138 -0.04 -14.68 -17.00
N ASN A 139 0.28 -13.72 -16.13
CA ASN A 139 1.58 -13.67 -15.45
C ASN A 139 1.74 -14.83 -14.45
N ASP A 140 0.75 -15.03 -13.58
CA ASP A 140 0.81 -16.10 -12.56
C ASP A 140 0.95 -17.49 -13.20
N LEU A 141 0.17 -17.77 -14.25
CA LEU A 141 0.20 -19.03 -14.97
C LEU A 141 1.57 -19.26 -15.63
N ALA A 142 2.12 -18.24 -16.30
CA ALA A 142 3.43 -18.33 -16.93
C ALA A 142 4.53 -18.61 -15.89
N PHE A 143 4.53 -17.89 -14.75
CA PHE A 143 5.49 -18.12 -13.67
C PHE A 143 5.35 -19.52 -13.08
N ARG A 144 4.11 -19.99 -12.87
CA ARG A 144 3.84 -21.32 -12.31
C ARG A 144 4.30 -22.44 -13.23
N ILE A 145 4.01 -22.37 -14.52
CA ILE A 145 4.45 -23.38 -15.50
C ILE A 145 5.98 -23.43 -15.55
N PHE A 146 6.66 -22.27 -15.57
CA PHE A 146 8.13 -22.24 -15.58
C PHE A 146 8.75 -22.84 -14.31
N ARG A 147 8.15 -22.57 -13.14
CA ARG A 147 8.53 -23.22 -11.87
C ARG A 147 8.31 -24.74 -11.90
N GLN A 148 7.20 -25.20 -12.47
CA GLN A 148 6.90 -26.63 -12.58
C GLN A 148 7.88 -27.37 -13.50
N MET A 149 8.48 -26.68 -14.46
CA MET A 149 9.57 -27.21 -15.30
C MET A 149 10.93 -27.26 -14.58
N GLY A 150 11.01 -26.85 -13.31
CA GLY A 150 12.24 -26.88 -12.52
C GLY A 150 13.11 -25.63 -12.64
N HIS A 151 12.60 -24.56 -13.27
CA HIS A 151 13.33 -23.30 -13.39
C HIS A 151 12.87 -22.27 -12.36
N TYR A 152 13.73 -21.30 -12.06
CA TYR A 152 13.32 -20.15 -11.25
C TYR A 152 12.37 -19.23 -12.03
N ALA A 153 11.22 -18.93 -11.44
CA ALA A 153 10.31 -17.86 -11.87
C ALA A 153 9.69 -17.19 -10.63
N PRO A 154 9.41 -15.86 -10.68
CA PRO A 154 8.90 -15.09 -9.53
C PRO A 154 7.69 -15.72 -8.87
N ARG A 155 7.81 -16.10 -7.59
CA ARG A 155 6.68 -16.53 -6.76
C ARG A 155 5.68 -15.40 -6.65
N SER A 156 4.41 -15.75 -6.78
CA SER A 156 3.33 -14.80 -6.96
C SER A 156 2.06 -15.25 -6.24
N THR A 157 1.28 -14.27 -5.79
CA THR A 157 -0.09 -14.47 -5.29
C THR A 157 -0.96 -13.27 -5.68
N LEU A 158 -2.25 -13.50 -5.89
CA LEU A 158 -3.19 -12.40 -6.07
C LEU A 158 -3.46 -11.72 -4.73
N CYS A 159 -3.63 -10.41 -4.76
CA CYS A 159 -3.94 -9.60 -3.59
C CYS A 159 -4.80 -8.39 -3.98
N GLU A 160 -5.37 -7.74 -2.99
CA GLU A 160 -6.04 -6.45 -3.17
C GLU A 160 -5.25 -5.34 -2.51
N VAL A 161 -5.35 -4.13 -3.05
CA VAL A 161 -4.63 -2.96 -2.55
C VAL A 161 -5.61 -1.88 -2.16
N VAL A 162 -5.43 -1.32 -0.98
CA VAL A 162 -6.08 -0.09 -0.50
C VAL A 162 -4.98 0.94 -0.29
N LEU A 163 -5.13 2.11 -0.90
CA LEU A 163 -4.18 3.22 -0.82
C LEU A 163 -4.86 4.42 -0.19
N ASN A 164 -4.39 4.86 0.98
CA ASN A 164 -4.97 5.99 1.74
C ASN A 164 -6.48 5.84 2.01
N GLY A 165 -6.96 4.60 2.20
CA GLY A 165 -8.37 4.28 2.39
C GLY A 165 -9.17 4.06 1.10
N ASP A 166 -8.58 4.33 -0.07
CA ASP A 166 -9.23 4.11 -1.36
C ASP A 166 -8.83 2.77 -1.97
N TYR A 167 -9.82 1.92 -2.27
CA TYR A 167 -9.60 0.64 -2.94
C TYR A 167 -9.05 0.81 -4.36
N GLN A 168 -7.88 0.22 -4.62
CA GLN A 168 -7.15 0.29 -5.89
C GLN A 168 -7.35 -0.94 -6.79
N GLY A 169 -8.11 -1.95 -6.35
CA GLY A 169 -8.36 -3.16 -7.13
C GLY A 169 -7.44 -4.33 -6.82
N ILE A 170 -7.53 -5.33 -7.69
CA ILE A 170 -6.73 -6.57 -7.62
C ILE A 170 -5.37 -6.36 -8.28
N TYR A 171 -4.34 -6.89 -7.62
CA TYR A 171 -2.95 -6.91 -8.05
C TYR A 171 -2.39 -8.32 -7.98
N LEU A 172 -1.33 -8.56 -8.74
CA LEU A 172 -0.45 -9.70 -8.56
C LEU A 172 0.77 -9.26 -7.74
N PHE A 173 0.85 -9.71 -6.51
CA PHE A 173 2.05 -9.57 -5.68
C PHE A 173 3.09 -10.60 -6.13
N CYS A 174 4.33 -10.17 -6.39
CA CYS A 174 5.40 -11.10 -6.75
C CYS A 174 6.81 -10.63 -6.37
N GLU A 175 7.75 -11.57 -6.42
CA GLU A 175 9.19 -11.32 -6.25
C GLU A 175 9.75 -10.38 -7.35
N LYS A 176 10.66 -9.47 -6.99
CA LYS A 176 11.52 -8.77 -7.96
C LYS A 176 12.62 -9.70 -8.47
N ILE A 177 12.78 -9.84 -9.78
CA ILE A 177 13.91 -10.63 -10.31
C ILE A 177 15.21 -9.93 -9.93
N LYS A 178 16.10 -10.64 -9.24
CA LYS A 178 17.44 -10.18 -8.89
C LYS A 178 18.37 -11.35 -8.62
N VAL A 179 19.67 -11.03 -8.57
CA VAL A 179 20.73 -11.97 -8.24
C VAL A 179 20.68 -12.28 -6.74
N ASP A 180 20.21 -13.47 -6.41
CA ASP A 180 20.15 -14.03 -5.06
C ASP A 180 20.11 -15.56 -5.16
N LYS A 181 20.61 -16.24 -4.12
CA LYS A 181 20.64 -17.71 -4.04
C LYS A 181 19.25 -18.37 -4.17
N ASN A 182 18.19 -17.68 -3.76
CA ASN A 182 16.81 -18.16 -3.82
C ASN A 182 16.02 -17.60 -5.03
N ARG A 183 16.69 -16.80 -5.87
CA ARG A 183 16.15 -16.19 -7.10
C ARG A 183 17.02 -16.59 -8.30
N VAL A 184 17.64 -15.61 -8.98
CA VAL A 184 18.59 -15.89 -10.06
C VAL A 184 19.95 -16.18 -9.42
N SER A 185 20.26 -17.46 -9.26
CA SER A 185 21.50 -17.92 -8.62
C SER A 185 22.67 -17.86 -9.61
N ILE A 186 23.22 -16.66 -9.81
CA ILE A 186 24.45 -16.41 -10.57
C ILE A 186 25.44 -15.63 -9.71
N ALA A 187 26.73 -15.63 -10.11
CA ALA A 187 27.73 -14.80 -9.47
C ALA A 187 27.38 -13.31 -9.64
N LYS A 188 27.64 -12.52 -8.59
CA LYS A 188 27.60 -11.06 -8.73
C LYS A 188 28.88 -10.64 -9.43
N LEU A 189 28.75 -9.73 -10.38
CA LEU A 189 29.91 -9.08 -10.99
C LEU A 189 30.63 -8.25 -9.93
N ASP A 190 31.95 -8.34 -9.89
CA ASP A 190 32.80 -7.47 -9.08
C ASP A 190 33.58 -6.47 -9.95
N ALA A 191 34.49 -5.71 -9.32
CA ALA A 191 35.28 -4.72 -10.03
C ALA A 191 36.32 -5.36 -10.96
N ASP A 192 36.77 -6.57 -10.65
CA ASP A 192 37.80 -7.29 -11.40
C ASP A 192 37.21 -7.86 -12.70
N ASP A 193 35.94 -8.29 -12.67
CA ASP A 193 35.19 -8.70 -13.87
C ASP A 193 35.05 -7.58 -14.93
N ASN A 194 35.08 -6.31 -14.51
CA ASN A 194 34.99 -5.16 -15.41
C ASN A 194 36.32 -4.78 -16.07
N ALA A 195 37.45 -5.28 -15.54
CA ALA A 195 38.78 -4.92 -16.01
C ALA A 195 39.22 -5.71 -17.25
N GLY A 196 38.53 -6.80 -17.59
CA GLY A 196 38.77 -7.59 -18.80
C GLY A 196 40.19 -8.16 -18.84
N ASP A 197 40.44 -9.23 -18.09
CA ASP A 197 41.61 -10.09 -18.29
C ASP A 197 41.13 -11.51 -18.61
N SER A 198 41.56 -12.03 -19.75
CA SER A 198 41.25 -13.37 -20.24
C SER A 198 42.52 -14.05 -20.70
#